data_AF-A0A7L2UST3-F1
#
_entry.id   AF-A0A7L2UST3-F1
#
_cell.length_a   1.000
_cell.length_b   1.000
_cell.length_c   1.000
_cell.angle_alpha   90.00
_cell.angle_beta   90.00
_cell.angle_gamma   90.00
#
_symmetry.space_group_name_H-M   'P 1'
#
loop_
_entity.id
_entity.type
_entity.pdbx_description
1 polymer ?
#
loop_
_entity_poly.entity_id
_entity_poly.type
_entity_poly.pdbx_seq_one_letter_code
_entity_poly.pdbx_strand_id
1 'polypeptide(L)'
;LRLRQGEGRSRAGGPERYAQRLLQLRELQEQRERAAAACRERVAARRRVGEERQARGQAEWAAFQARKKAVALSSLGRRLGGREAAAQAVGRIQARERDKERQVCEARVENIKLKHEIQHLETILKAQGELVEGQHFMDFEHMKKENQKHSKKIDDLNDEILKLKKKVSNAVHILSQFREKLHFVEAENQGRKAELMDIERVLSRKRDILTKSKQARDRLRRENLKLQQKRGLLGNEILLRDFEEKVDTVELLSRRLETLKCHHASLILTCRGIQKKIKEANSSFLA
;
A
#
# COMPACT_ATOMS: atom_id res chain seq x y z
N LEU A 1 11.04 22.96 12.82
CA LEU A 1 12.12 21.96 12.64
C LEU A 1 13.07 22.42 11.53
N ARG A 2 14.31 22.73 11.92
CA ARG A 2 15.56 22.78 11.12
C ARG A 2 15.69 23.78 9.96
N LEU A 3 16.42 24.84 10.27
CA LEU A 3 17.35 25.55 9.38
C LEU A 3 18.20 24.55 8.58
N ARG A 4 18.26 24.72 7.26
CA ARG A 4 19.41 24.28 6.46
C ARG A 4 20.00 25.51 5.77
N GLN A 5 21.22 25.80 6.19
CA GLN A 5 22.14 26.74 5.58
C GLN A 5 22.32 26.41 4.10
N GLY A 6 22.36 27.46 3.27
CA GLY A 6 22.68 27.39 1.85
C GLY A 6 23.44 28.65 1.46
N GLU A 7 24.74 28.61 1.74
CA GLU A 7 25.82 29.25 0.98
C GLU A 7 25.75 30.76 0.73
N GLY A 8 26.33 31.49 1.68
CA GLY A 8 27.05 32.72 1.34
C GLY A 8 28.22 32.40 0.41
N ARG A 9 28.02 32.56 -0.89
CA ARG A 9 29.11 32.71 -1.87
C ARG A 9 28.92 34.01 -2.65
N SER A 10 29.87 34.91 -2.40
CA SER A 10 30.23 36.11 -3.17
C SER A 10 29.30 37.34 -3.11
N ARG A 11 29.26 38.01 -1.95
CA ARG A 11 28.83 39.43 -1.85
C ARG A 11 29.88 40.44 -2.37
N ALA A 12 31.08 39.99 -2.72
CA ALA A 12 32.16 40.85 -3.19
C ALA A 12 31.97 41.41 -4.62
N GLY A 13 31.08 40.81 -5.44
CA GLY A 13 30.79 41.30 -6.80
C GLY A 13 29.53 42.17 -6.92
N GLY A 14 28.81 42.44 -5.83
CA GLY A 14 27.59 43.25 -5.83
C GLY A 14 27.82 44.71 -6.27
N PRO A 15 28.74 45.46 -5.62
CA PRO A 15 28.99 46.86 -5.96
C PRO A 15 29.64 47.01 -7.33
N GLU A 16 30.53 46.09 -7.73
CA GLU A 16 31.17 46.10 -9.05
C GLU A 16 30.18 45.83 -10.19
N ARG A 17 29.29 44.84 -10.04
CA ARG A 17 28.22 44.56 -11.01
C ARG A 17 27.20 45.70 -11.09
N TYR A 18 26.92 46.35 -9.96
CA TYR A 18 26.06 47.53 -9.93
C TYR A 18 26.73 48.72 -10.65
N ALA A 19 28.02 48.97 -10.40
CA ALA A 19 28.79 49.98 -11.11
C ALA A 19 28.87 49.71 -12.62
N GLN A 20 29.08 48.45 -13.03
CA GLN A 20 29.04 48.05 -14.44
C GLN A 20 27.67 48.29 -15.08
N ARG A 21 26.57 48.00 -14.38
CA ARG A 21 25.21 48.31 -14.86
C ARG A 21 24.97 49.82 -14.98
N LEU A 22 25.47 50.62 -14.03
CA LEU A 22 25.38 52.09 -14.11
C LEU A 22 26.17 52.65 -15.30
N LEU A 23 27.36 52.11 -15.59
CA LEU A 23 28.14 52.46 -16.78
C LEU A 23 27.41 52.09 -18.06
N GLN A 24 26.86 50.87 -18.15
CA GLN A 24 26.06 50.44 -19.30
C GLN A 24 24.82 51.33 -19.49
N LEU A 25 24.14 51.72 -18.41
CA LEU A 25 23.00 52.63 -18.47
C LEU A 25 23.41 54.01 -18.99
N ARG A 26 24.57 54.53 -18.55
CA ARG A 26 25.11 55.80 -19.03
C ARG A 26 25.49 55.73 -20.51
N GLU A 27 26.15 54.66 -20.94
CA GLU A 27 26.47 54.41 -22.35
C GLU A 27 25.19 54.35 -23.21
N LEU A 28 24.17 53.63 -22.74
CA LEU A 28 22.87 53.57 -23.41
C LEU A 28 22.16 54.92 -23.47
N GLN A 29 22.27 55.74 -22.42
CA GLN A 29 21.75 57.11 -22.41
C GLN A 29 22.47 57.98 -23.44
N GLU A 30 23.81 57.98 -23.45
CA GLU A 30 24.61 58.72 -24.43
C GLU A 30 24.33 58.26 -25.87
N GLN A 31 24.18 56.95 -26.10
CA GLN A 31 23.79 56.40 -27.39
C GLN A 31 22.39 56.89 -27.81
N ARG A 32 21.42 56.91 -26.90
CA ARG A 32 20.08 57.44 -27.17
C ARG A 32 20.12 58.92 -27.50
N GLU A 33 20.92 59.71 -26.78
CA GLU A 33 21.07 61.15 -27.03
C GLU A 33 21.72 61.42 -28.39
N ARG A 34 22.80 60.71 -28.73
CA ARG A 34 23.45 60.79 -30.05
C ARG A 34 22.49 60.40 -31.17
N ALA A 35 21.74 59.31 -31.00
CA ALA A 35 20.74 58.88 -31.97
C ALA A 35 19.60 59.90 -32.12
N ALA A 36 19.14 60.49 -31.02
CA ALA A 36 18.13 61.54 -31.03
C ALA A 36 18.63 62.81 -31.74
N ALA A 37 19.87 63.23 -31.48
CA ALA A 37 20.50 64.36 -32.15
C ALA A 37 20.63 64.12 -33.66
N ALA A 38 21.14 62.97 -34.08
CA ALA A 38 21.24 62.59 -35.48
C ALA A 38 19.85 62.54 -36.17
N CYS A 39 18.82 62.07 -35.47
CA CYS A 39 17.45 62.08 -35.98
C CYS A 39 16.94 63.52 -36.18
N ARG A 40 17.16 64.41 -35.19
CA ARG A 40 16.78 65.83 -35.29
C ARG A 40 17.44 66.52 -36.47
N GLU A 41 18.75 66.30 -36.67
CA GLU A 41 19.49 66.85 -37.81
C GLU A 41 18.93 66.35 -39.15
N ARG A 42 18.65 65.05 -39.27
CA ARG A 42 18.05 64.48 -40.48
C ARG A 42 16.66 65.05 -40.77
N VAL A 43 15.84 65.25 -39.73
CA VAL A 43 14.53 65.89 -39.87
C VAL A 43 14.68 67.34 -40.31
N ALA A 44 15.59 68.10 -39.70
CA ALA A 44 15.85 69.49 -40.07
C ALA A 44 16.35 69.61 -41.52
N ALA A 45 17.28 68.76 -41.94
CA ALA A 45 17.78 68.73 -43.31
C ALA A 45 16.66 68.43 -44.32
N ARG A 46 15.80 67.43 -44.03
CA ARG A 46 14.65 67.10 -44.88
C ARG A 46 13.62 68.23 -44.93
N ARG A 47 13.38 68.93 -43.82
CA ARG A 47 12.49 70.10 -43.78
C ARG A 47 13.00 71.20 -44.69
N ARG A 48 14.28 71.56 -44.60
CA ARG A 48 14.90 72.58 -45.47
C ARG A 48 14.75 72.23 -46.95
N VAL A 49 15.10 70.99 -47.33
CA VAL A 49 14.92 70.52 -48.72
C VAL A 49 13.45 70.55 -49.15
N GLY A 50 12.53 70.22 -48.24
CA GLY A 50 11.08 70.29 -48.49
C GLY A 50 10.61 71.74 -48.73
N GLU A 51 11.01 72.67 -47.88
CA GLU A 51 10.69 74.09 -47.98
C GLU A 51 11.23 74.70 -49.29
N GLU A 52 12.47 74.39 -49.66
CA GLU A 52 13.06 74.83 -50.92
C GLU A 52 12.29 74.30 -52.14
N ARG A 53 11.94 73.01 -52.14
CA ARG A 53 11.15 72.40 -53.22
C ARG A 53 9.75 73.00 -53.30
N GLN A 54 9.12 73.24 -52.15
CA GLN A 54 7.81 73.88 -52.07
C GLN A 54 7.86 75.31 -52.60
N ALA A 55 8.88 76.11 -52.22
CA ALA A 55 9.07 77.45 -52.72
C ALA A 55 9.27 77.49 -54.24
N ARG A 56 10.09 76.59 -54.78
CA ARG A 56 10.27 76.44 -56.24
C ARG A 56 8.96 76.08 -56.95
N GLY A 57 8.24 75.08 -56.43
CA GLY A 57 6.96 74.67 -56.99
C GLY A 57 5.90 75.78 -56.95
N GLN A 58 5.86 76.56 -55.87
CA GLN A 58 4.97 77.72 -55.74
C GLN A 58 5.32 78.83 -56.75
N ALA A 59 6.61 79.10 -56.96
CA ALA A 59 7.07 80.09 -57.93
C ALA A 59 6.73 79.69 -59.37
N GLU A 60 7.00 78.44 -59.76
CA GLU A 60 6.63 77.89 -61.07
C GLU A 60 5.12 77.90 -61.28
N TRP A 61 4.35 77.52 -60.25
CA TRP A 61 2.88 77.55 -60.29
C TRP A 61 2.34 78.97 -60.46
N ALA A 62 2.90 79.95 -59.75
CA ALA A 62 2.52 81.35 -59.88
C ALA A 62 2.81 81.88 -61.29
N ALA A 63 3.97 81.54 -61.86
CA ALA A 63 4.33 81.90 -63.24
C ALA A 63 3.37 81.28 -64.26
N PHE A 64 3.03 79.99 -64.09
CA PHE A 64 2.04 79.31 -64.94
C PHE A 64 0.65 79.98 -64.85
N GLN A 65 0.18 80.29 -63.64
CA GLN A 65 -1.10 80.95 -63.43
C GLN A 65 -1.15 82.37 -64.02
N ALA A 66 -0.04 83.11 -63.95
CA ALA A 66 0.09 84.42 -64.59
C ALA A 66 0.03 84.30 -66.13
N ARG A 67 0.73 83.32 -66.71
CA ARG A 67 0.68 83.04 -68.15
C ARG A 67 -0.73 82.62 -68.61
N LYS A 68 -1.38 81.72 -67.86
CA LYS A 68 -2.77 81.29 -68.11
C LYS A 68 -3.73 82.49 -68.11
N LYS A 69 -3.59 83.40 -67.12
CA LYS A 69 -4.38 84.63 -67.03
C LYS A 69 -4.16 85.55 -68.22
N ALA A 70 -2.91 85.77 -68.63
CA ALA A 70 -2.56 86.63 -69.75
C ALA A 70 -3.17 86.11 -71.08
N VAL A 71 -3.02 84.81 -71.36
CA VAL A 71 -3.61 84.19 -72.56
C VAL A 71 -5.14 84.27 -72.55
N ALA A 72 -5.77 83.97 -71.42
CA ALA A 72 -7.23 84.06 -71.28
C ALA A 72 -7.75 85.48 -71.52
N LEU A 73 -7.09 86.50 -70.95
CA LEU A 73 -7.42 87.91 -71.17
C LEU A 73 -7.32 88.31 -72.65
N SER A 74 -6.24 87.90 -73.33
CA SER A 74 -6.06 88.19 -74.76
C SER A 74 -7.12 87.53 -75.64
N SER A 75 -7.57 86.32 -75.30
CA SER A 75 -8.62 85.60 -76.04
C SER A 75 -10.04 86.11 -75.77
N LEU A 76 -10.35 86.49 -74.53
CA LEU A 76 -11.69 86.86 -74.08
C LEU A 76 -11.97 88.36 -74.16
N GLY A 77 -10.93 89.21 -74.11
CA GLY A 77 -11.06 90.67 -74.20
C GLY A 77 -11.70 91.16 -75.50
N ARG A 78 -11.55 90.39 -76.60
CA ARG A 78 -12.24 90.67 -77.88
C ARG A 78 -13.70 90.21 -77.90
N ARG A 79 -14.10 89.26 -77.04
CA ARG A 79 -15.42 88.60 -77.06
C ARG A 79 -16.40 89.12 -76.01
N LEU A 80 -15.91 89.63 -74.87
CA LEU A 80 -16.74 89.98 -73.71
C LEU A 80 -16.89 91.49 -73.47
N GLY A 81 -16.83 92.30 -74.53
CA GLY A 81 -17.18 93.73 -74.45
C GLY A 81 -16.14 94.63 -73.73
N GLY A 82 -14.92 94.15 -73.51
CA GLY A 82 -13.83 94.96 -72.96
C GLY A 82 -12.82 94.18 -72.09
N ARG A 83 -11.64 94.79 -71.87
CA ARG A 83 -10.54 94.18 -71.10
C ARG A 83 -10.91 93.98 -69.63
N GLU A 84 -11.73 94.86 -69.05
CA GLU A 84 -12.14 94.81 -67.65
C GLU A 84 -13.15 93.69 -67.36
N ALA A 85 -14.18 93.55 -68.20
CA ALA A 85 -15.16 92.48 -68.09
C ALA A 85 -14.51 91.09 -68.24
N ALA A 86 -13.59 90.94 -69.19
CA ALA A 86 -12.80 89.73 -69.35
C ALA A 86 -11.89 89.45 -68.13
N ALA A 87 -11.31 90.49 -67.52
CA ALA A 87 -10.48 90.34 -66.32
C ALA A 87 -11.26 89.89 -65.09
N GLN A 88 -12.49 90.40 -64.91
CA GLN A 88 -13.36 89.95 -63.83
C GLN A 88 -13.81 88.50 -64.03
N ALA A 89 -14.20 88.11 -65.25
CA ALA A 89 -14.60 86.74 -65.56
C ALA A 89 -13.47 85.72 -65.34
N VAL A 90 -12.27 86.00 -65.87
CA VAL A 90 -11.09 85.15 -65.67
C VAL A 90 -10.67 85.09 -64.20
N GLY A 91 -10.74 86.21 -63.48
CA GLY A 91 -10.46 86.25 -62.04
C GLY A 91 -11.39 85.36 -61.22
N ARG A 92 -12.70 85.38 -61.52
CA ARG A 92 -13.68 84.50 -60.86
C ARG A 92 -13.42 83.02 -61.13
N ILE A 93 -13.04 82.66 -62.37
CA ILE A 93 -12.70 81.27 -62.72
C ILE A 93 -11.43 80.82 -62.01
N GLN A 94 -10.36 81.62 -62.04
CA GLN A 94 -9.10 81.29 -61.37
C GLN A 94 -9.26 81.19 -59.84
N ALA A 95 -10.11 82.02 -59.23
CA ALA A 95 -10.43 81.90 -57.81
C ALA A 95 -11.08 80.54 -57.49
N ARG A 96 -12.10 80.15 -58.26
CA ARG A 96 -12.78 78.85 -58.10
C ARG A 96 -11.86 77.65 -58.35
N GLU A 97 -10.96 77.74 -59.34
CA GLU A 97 -9.96 76.70 -59.60
C GLU A 97 -9.02 76.55 -58.39
N ARG A 98 -8.51 77.66 -57.85
CA ARG A 98 -7.64 77.65 -56.66
C ARG A 98 -8.33 77.07 -55.43
N ASP A 99 -9.61 77.39 -55.22
CA ASP A 99 -10.40 76.83 -54.12
C ASP A 99 -10.52 75.31 -54.26
N LYS A 100 -10.84 74.82 -55.46
CA LYS A 100 -10.92 73.37 -55.73
C LYS A 100 -9.56 72.68 -55.60
N GLU A 101 -8.48 73.30 -56.08
CA GLU A 101 -7.13 72.75 -55.96
C GLU A 101 -6.67 72.65 -54.52
N ARG A 102 -7.04 73.61 -53.66
CA ARG A 102 -6.82 73.50 -52.21
C ARG A 102 -7.56 72.31 -51.62
N GLN A 103 -8.85 72.18 -51.90
CA GLN A 103 -9.67 71.06 -51.40
C GLN A 103 -9.11 69.70 -51.84
N VAL A 104 -8.67 69.58 -53.11
CA VAL A 104 -8.06 68.35 -53.62
C VAL A 104 -6.72 68.07 -52.94
N CYS A 105 -5.89 69.09 -52.72
CA CYS A 105 -4.63 68.93 -52.00
C CYS A 105 -4.85 68.47 -50.55
N GLU A 106 -5.79 69.09 -49.84
CA GLU A 106 -6.17 68.72 -48.47
C GLU A 106 -6.65 67.27 -48.41
N ALA A 107 -7.61 66.89 -49.26
CA ALA A 107 -8.12 65.52 -49.34
C ALA A 107 -7.01 64.49 -49.70
N ARG A 108 -6.05 64.85 -50.55
CA ARG A 108 -4.90 63.98 -50.87
C ARG A 108 -3.98 63.79 -49.67
N VAL A 109 -3.70 64.84 -48.92
CA VAL A 109 -2.87 64.75 -47.71
C VAL A 109 -3.57 63.86 -46.67
N GLU A 110 -4.87 64.03 -46.48
CA GLU A 110 -5.67 63.16 -45.60
C GLU A 110 -5.67 61.71 -46.07
N ASN A 111 -5.86 61.46 -47.38
CA ASN A 111 -5.82 60.11 -47.93
C ASN A 111 -4.46 59.44 -47.71
N ILE A 112 -3.35 60.17 -47.86
CA ILE A 112 -2.00 59.67 -47.58
C ILE A 112 -1.83 59.35 -46.10
N LYS A 113 -2.31 60.22 -45.20
CA LYS A 113 -2.27 59.97 -43.74
C LYS A 113 -3.03 58.70 -43.38
N LEU A 114 -4.27 58.57 -43.85
CA LEU A 114 -5.11 57.40 -43.60
C LEU A 114 -4.50 56.11 -44.16
N LYS A 115 -3.90 56.16 -45.36
CA LYS A 115 -3.19 55.00 -45.93
C LYS A 115 -2.02 54.55 -45.05
N HIS A 116 -1.22 55.49 -44.55
CA HIS A 116 -0.13 55.14 -43.64
C HIS A 116 -0.64 54.57 -42.31
N GLU A 117 -1.74 55.12 -41.78
CA GLU A 117 -2.35 54.62 -40.54
C GLU A 117 -2.93 53.21 -40.71
N ILE A 118 -3.62 52.95 -41.82
CA ILE A 118 -4.09 51.60 -42.17
C ILE A 118 -2.91 50.63 -42.26
N GLN A 119 -1.86 50.98 -43.01
CA GLN A 119 -0.67 50.13 -43.14
C GLN A 119 -0.03 49.86 -41.78
N HIS A 120 0.05 50.87 -40.90
CA HIS A 120 0.59 50.71 -39.56
C HIS A 120 -0.27 49.75 -38.72
N LEU A 121 -1.58 49.93 -38.70
CA LEU A 121 -2.51 49.06 -37.99
C LEU A 121 -2.49 47.63 -38.52
N GLU A 122 -2.41 47.44 -39.84
CA GLU A 122 -2.27 46.13 -40.46
C GLU A 122 -0.98 45.43 -40.03
N THR A 123 0.14 46.14 -39.95
CA THR A 123 1.40 45.54 -39.47
C THR A 123 1.33 45.12 -38.00
N ILE A 124 0.66 45.91 -37.15
CA ILE A 124 0.46 45.57 -35.74
C ILE A 124 -0.45 44.35 -35.62
N LEU A 125 -1.57 44.33 -36.34
CA LEU A 125 -2.53 43.23 -36.32
C LEU A 125 -1.89 41.92 -36.80
N LYS A 126 -1.07 41.96 -37.86
CA LYS A 126 -0.34 40.78 -38.34
C LYS A 126 0.63 40.26 -37.28
N ALA A 127 1.44 41.13 -36.68
CA ALA A 127 2.37 40.73 -35.63
C ALA A 127 1.65 40.14 -34.41
N GLN A 128 0.52 40.72 -34.01
CA GLN A 128 -0.31 40.18 -32.93
C GLN A 128 -0.94 38.84 -33.29
N GLY A 129 -1.45 38.68 -34.52
CA GLY A 129 -2.01 37.43 -35.01
C GLY A 129 -0.98 36.29 -34.99
N GLU A 130 0.21 36.52 -35.53
CA GLU A 130 1.32 35.53 -35.53
C GLU A 130 1.73 35.13 -34.10
N LEU A 131 1.79 36.09 -33.17
CA LEU A 131 2.08 35.82 -31.75
C LEU A 131 0.99 34.96 -31.10
N VAL A 132 -0.28 35.30 -31.33
CA VAL A 132 -1.44 34.60 -30.76
C VAL A 132 -1.55 33.19 -31.33
N GLU A 133 -1.37 33.02 -32.64
CA GLU A 133 -1.32 31.70 -33.29
C GLU A 133 -0.17 30.84 -32.75
N GLY A 134 1.02 31.45 -32.56
CA GLY A 134 2.15 30.77 -31.94
C GLY A 134 1.88 30.34 -30.50
N GLN A 135 1.22 31.17 -29.71
CA GLN A 135 0.81 30.84 -28.34
C GLN A 135 -0.21 29.69 -28.33
N HIS A 136 -1.28 29.79 -29.13
CA HIS A 136 -2.28 28.72 -29.24
C HIS A 136 -1.67 27.40 -29.71
N PHE A 137 -0.71 27.44 -30.64
CA PHE A 137 0.03 26.26 -31.08
C PHE A 137 0.85 25.63 -29.94
N MET A 138 1.55 26.44 -29.15
CA MET A 138 2.29 25.96 -27.99
C MET A 138 1.38 25.33 -26.93
N ASP A 139 0.24 25.97 -26.63
CA ASP A 139 -0.75 25.47 -25.68
C ASP A 139 -1.35 24.13 -26.14
N PHE A 140 -1.65 24.03 -27.45
CA PHE A 140 -2.15 22.78 -28.05
C PHE A 140 -1.12 21.65 -27.96
N GLU A 141 0.14 21.91 -28.33
CA GLU A 141 1.21 20.91 -28.24
C GLU A 141 1.53 20.53 -26.79
N HIS A 142 1.41 21.46 -25.83
CA HIS A 142 1.50 21.16 -24.41
C HIS A 142 0.39 20.20 -23.97
N MET A 143 -0.87 20.53 -24.28
CA MET A 143 -2.02 19.68 -23.93
C MET A 143 -1.91 18.29 -24.55
N LYS A 144 -1.40 18.18 -25.78
CA LYS A 144 -1.14 16.91 -26.46
C LYS A 144 -0.09 16.06 -25.73
N LYS A 145 1.02 16.68 -25.28
CA LYS A 145 2.04 16.00 -24.48
C LYS A 145 1.50 15.51 -23.14
N GLU A 146 0.70 16.34 -22.46
CA GLU A 146 0.06 15.95 -21.20
C GLU A 146 -0.92 14.79 -21.40
N ASN A 147 -1.78 14.85 -22.41
CA ASN A 147 -2.71 13.77 -22.69
C ASN A 147 -1.99 12.45 -23.02
N GLN A 148 -0.89 12.52 -23.78
CA GLN A 148 -0.05 11.36 -24.04
C GLN A 148 0.60 10.81 -22.76
N LYS A 149 1.03 11.68 -21.84
CA LYS A 149 1.59 11.27 -20.53
C LYS A 149 0.53 10.60 -19.66
N HIS A 150 -0.70 11.14 -19.63
CA HIS A 150 -1.81 10.54 -18.90
C HIS A 150 -2.22 9.19 -19.49
N SER A 151 -2.29 9.08 -20.82
CA SER A 151 -2.60 7.82 -21.51
C SER A 151 -1.58 6.73 -21.16
N LYS A 152 -0.27 7.04 -21.24
CA LYS A 152 0.79 6.10 -20.81
C LYS A 152 0.62 5.67 -19.36
N LYS A 153 0.27 6.59 -18.46
CA LYS A 153 0.08 6.26 -17.05
C LYS A 153 -1.13 5.34 -16.83
N ILE A 154 -2.20 5.53 -17.60
CA ILE A 154 -3.37 4.64 -17.58
C ILE A 154 -2.96 3.24 -18.05
N ASP A 155 -2.18 3.13 -19.13
CA ASP A 155 -1.69 1.84 -19.64
C ASP A 155 -0.81 1.11 -18.60
N ASP A 156 0.13 1.81 -17.97
CA ASP A 156 0.97 1.25 -16.90
C ASP A 156 0.13 0.70 -15.74
N LEU A 157 -0.88 1.46 -15.30
CA LEU A 157 -1.78 1.05 -14.22
C LEU A 157 -2.66 -0.13 -14.63
N ASN A 158 -3.13 -0.17 -15.88
CA ASN A 158 -3.89 -1.30 -16.41
C ASN A 158 -3.04 -2.58 -16.40
N ASP A 159 -1.77 -2.50 -16.78
CA ASP A 159 -0.84 -3.62 -16.72
C ASP A 159 -0.58 -4.09 -15.29
N GLU A 160 -0.44 -3.16 -14.34
CA GLU A 160 -0.34 -3.48 -12.90
C GLU A 160 -1.60 -4.17 -12.38
N ILE A 161 -2.80 -3.68 -12.74
CA ILE A 161 -4.08 -4.30 -12.39
C ILE A 161 -4.16 -5.72 -12.95
N LEU A 162 -3.76 -5.94 -14.21
CA LEU A 162 -3.75 -7.27 -14.82
C LEU A 162 -2.78 -8.22 -14.09
N LYS A 163 -1.59 -7.74 -13.71
CA LYS A 163 -0.64 -8.52 -12.90
C LYS A 163 -1.23 -8.89 -11.54
N LEU A 164 -1.90 -7.96 -10.86
CA LEU A 164 -2.56 -8.21 -9.58
C LEU A 164 -3.72 -9.19 -9.72
N LYS A 165 -4.58 -9.05 -10.73
CA LYS A 165 -5.66 -10.00 -11.03
C LYS A 165 -5.13 -11.42 -11.23
N LYS A 166 -4.03 -11.59 -11.96
CA LYS A 166 -3.35 -12.90 -12.12
C LYS A 166 -2.85 -13.44 -10.78
N LYS A 167 -2.21 -12.62 -9.94
CA LYS A 167 -1.76 -13.04 -8.60
C LYS A 167 -2.93 -13.49 -7.72
N VAL A 168 -4.05 -12.74 -7.72
CA VAL A 168 -5.26 -13.11 -6.95
C VAL A 168 -5.84 -14.42 -7.46
N SER A 169 -5.97 -14.59 -8.78
CA SER A 169 -6.46 -15.85 -9.36
C SER A 169 -5.60 -17.05 -8.97
N ASN A 170 -4.27 -16.91 -9.04
CA ASN A 170 -3.35 -17.96 -8.59
C ASN A 170 -3.50 -18.25 -7.09
N ALA A 171 -3.62 -17.23 -6.25
CA ALA A 171 -3.82 -17.41 -4.82
C ALA A 171 -5.15 -18.12 -4.51
N VAL A 172 -6.24 -17.77 -5.20
CA VAL A 172 -7.53 -18.45 -5.07
C VAL A 172 -7.41 -19.92 -5.49
N HIS A 173 -6.72 -20.21 -6.59
CA HIS A 173 -6.50 -21.59 -7.03
C HIS A 173 -5.72 -22.40 -5.99
N ILE A 174 -4.63 -21.84 -5.47
CA ILE A 174 -3.81 -22.47 -4.41
C ILE A 174 -4.66 -22.69 -3.15
N LEU A 175 -5.44 -21.69 -2.71
CA LEU A 175 -6.32 -21.82 -1.56
C LEU A 175 -7.38 -22.90 -1.75
N SER A 176 -7.93 -23.04 -2.97
CA SER A 176 -8.86 -24.11 -3.30
C SER A 176 -8.21 -25.49 -3.14
N GLN A 177 -7.00 -25.67 -3.69
CA GLN A 177 -6.25 -26.92 -3.52
C GLN A 177 -5.95 -27.24 -2.05
N PHE A 178 -5.59 -26.23 -1.25
CA PHE A 178 -5.36 -26.42 0.19
C PHE A 178 -6.65 -26.77 0.93
N ARG A 179 -7.78 -26.15 0.56
CA ARG A 179 -9.09 -26.47 1.15
C ARG A 179 -9.50 -27.92 0.86
N GLU A 180 -9.29 -28.40 -0.35
CA GLU A 180 -9.54 -29.80 -0.72
C GLU A 180 -8.65 -30.77 0.07
N LYS A 181 -7.34 -30.50 0.14
CA LYS A 181 -6.41 -31.30 0.95
C LYS A 181 -6.78 -31.31 2.42
N LEU A 182 -7.18 -30.17 2.97
CA LEU A 182 -7.62 -30.07 4.36
C LEU A 182 -8.86 -30.93 4.59
N HIS A 183 -9.87 -30.83 3.72
CA HIS A 183 -11.08 -31.63 3.82
C HIS A 183 -10.79 -33.14 3.74
N PHE A 184 -9.86 -33.55 2.87
CA PHE A 184 -9.42 -34.94 2.79
C PHE A 184 -8.76 -35.43 4.10
N VAL A 185 -7.84 -34.64 4.65
CA VAL A 185 -7.15 -34.96 5.92
C VAL A 185 -8.12 -34.97 7.10
N GLU A 186 -9.08 -34.05 7.14
CA GLU A 186 -10.13 -34.02 8.17
C GLU A 186 -11.01 -35.27 8.13
N ALA A 187 -11.43 -35.72 6.94
CA ALA A 187 -12.19 -36.95 6.77
C ALA A 187 -11.38 -38.18 7.23
N GLU A 188 -10.10 -38.26 6.88
CA GLU A 188 -9.21 -39.35 7.30
C GLU A 188 -8.99 -39.35 8.83
N ASN A 189 -8.85 -38.18 9.44
CA ASN A 189 -8.72 -38.01 10.89
C ASN A 189 -10.01 -38.44 11.61
N GLN A 190 -11.18 -38.11 11.08
CA GLN A 190 -12.46 -38.60 11.61
C GLN A 190 -12.55 -40.14 11.55
N GLY A 191 -12.11 -40.75 10.45
CA GLY A 191 -12.02 -42.21 10.32
C GLY A 191 -11.12 -42.83 11.39
N ARG A 192 -9.90 -42.33 11.55
CA ARG A 192 -8.95 -42.80 12.58
C ARG A 192 -9.48 -42.62 14.01
N LYS A 193 -10.20 -41.53 14.29
CA LYS A 193 -10.85 -41.32 15.59
C LYS A 193 -11.91 -42.39 15.87
N ALA A 194 -12.71 -42.75 14.86
CA ALA A 194 -13.69 -43.83 15.00
C ALA A 194 -13.01 -45.18 15.28
N GLU A 195 -11.95 -45.51 14.53
CA GLU A 195 -11.15 -46.73 14.77
C GLU A 195 -10.57 -46.77 16.18
N LEU A 196 -10.03 -45.65 16.66
CA LEU A 196 -9.48 -45.53 18.02
C LEU A 196 -10.56 -45.77 19.07
N MET A 197 -11.74 -45.17 18.92
CA MET A 197 -12.88 -45.40 19.83
C MET A 197 -13.32 -46.86 19.86
N ASP A 198 -13.30 -47.55 18.71
CA ASP A 198 -13.62 -48.97 18.65
C ASP A 198 -12.58 -49.84 19.36
N ILE A 199 -11.29 -49.54 19.19
CA ILE A 199 -10.20 -50.22 19.90
C ILE A 199 -10.31 -49.98 21.40
N GLU A 200 -10.54 -48.74 21.85
CA GLU A 200 -10.73 -48.42 23.26
C GLU A 200 -11.93 -49.17 23.87
N ARG A 201 -13.04 -49.26 23.13
CA ARG A 201 -14.21 -50.04 23.53
C ARG A 201 -13.87 -51.53 23.68
N VAL A 202 -13.15 -52.11 22.73
CA VAL A 202 -12.71 -53.51 22.80
C VAL A 202 -11.76 -53.72 23.98
N LEU A 203 -10.81 -52.82 24.17
CA LEU A 203 -9.83 -52.87 25.24
C LEU A 203 -10.48 -52.75 26.63
N SER A 204 -11.47 -51.87 26.79
CA SER A 204 -12.29 -51.77 28.01
C SER A 204 -13.00 -53.08 28.31
N ARG A 205 -13.68 -53.69 27.32
CA ARG A 205 -14.31 -55.01 27.48
C ARG A 205 -13.31 -56.10 27.88
N LYS A 206 -12.11 -56.11 27.28
CA LYS A 206 -11.04 -57.07 27.63
C LYS A 206 -10.52 -56.84 29.04
N ARG A 207 -10.37 -55.59 29.50
CA ARG A 207 -10.01 -55.24 30.89
C ARG A 207 -11.05 -55.74 31.89
N ASP A 208 -12.34 -55.62 31.58
CA ASP A 208 -13.43 -56.12 32.43
C ASP A 208 -13.38 -57.65 32.56
N ILE A 209 -13.24 -58.35 31.43
CA ILE A 209 -13.12 -59.82 31.40
C ILE A 209 -11.90 -60.28 32.20
N LEU A 210 -10.75 -59.63 32.02
CA LEU A 210 -9.53 -59.94 32.77
C LEU A 210 -9.73 -59.74 34.28
N THR A 211 -10.41 -58.66 34.67
CA THR A 211 -10.70 -58.37 36.08
C THR A 211 -11.61 -59.44 36.69
N LYS A 212 -12.69 -59.83 36.00
CA LYS A 212 -13.58 -60.92 36.42
C LYS A 212 -12.83 -62.27 36.52
N SER A 213 -11.97 -62.58 35.56
CA SER A 213 -11.15 -63.80 35.58
C SER A 213 -10.16 -63.81 36.75
N LYS A 214 -9.48 -62.69 37.02
CA LYS A 214 -8.60 -62.54 38.20
C LYS A 214 -9.37 -62.74 39.50
N GLN A 215 -10.55 -62.13 39.64
CA GLN A 215 -11.41 -62.30 40.82
C GLN A 215 -11.83 -63.77 41.01
N ALA A 216 -12.22 -64.46 39.93
CA ALA A 216 -12.57 -65.88 39.98
C ALA A 216 -11.37 -66.75 40.39
N ARG A 217 -10.19 -66.51 39.80
CA ARG A 217 -8.94 -67.18 40.20
C ARG A 217 -8.62 -66.95 41.68
N ASP A 218 -8.75 -65.72 42.16
CA ASP A 218 -8.43 -65.36 43.55
C ASP A 218 -9.47 -65.92 44.54
N ARG A 219 -10.73 -66.08 44.11
CA ARG A 219 -11.76 -66.83 44.84
C ARG A 219 -11.38 -68.32 44.95
N LEU A 220 -11.06 -68.97 43.84
CA LEU A 220 -10.65 -70.38 43.82
C LEU A 220 -9.39 -70.62 44.66
N ARG A 221 -8.41 -69.70 44.61
CA ARG A 221 -7.21 -69.76 45.49
C ARG A 221 -7.59 -69.71 46.96
N ARG A 222 -8.48 -68.81 47.37
CA ARG A 222 -8.97 -68.72 48.76
C ARG A 222 -9.75 -69.97 49.17
N GLU A 223 -10.61 -70.49 48.29
CA GLU A 223 -11.37 -71.72 48.55
C GLU A 223 -10.44 -72.94 48.66
N ASN A 224 -9.44 -73.06 47.78
CA ASN A 224 -8.42 -74.11 47.84
C ASN A 224 -7.63 -74.05 49.15
N LEU A 225 -7.20 -72.85 49.57
CA LEU A 225 -6.52 -72.67 50.86
C LEU A 225 -7.41 -73.07 52.04
N LYS A 226 -8.71 -72.70 52.03
CA LYS A 226 -9.67 -73.13 53.05
C LYS A 226 -9.88 -74.65 53.06
N LEU A 227 -9.94 -75.29 51.90
CA LEU A 227 -10.05 -76.74 51.79
C LEU A 227 -8.79 -77.43 52.28
N GLN A 228 -7.60 -76.91 51.96
CA GLN A 228 -6.34 -77.40 52.52
C GLN A 228 -6.31 -77.28 54.05
N GLN A 229 -6.78 -76.18 54.62
CA GLN A 229 -6.91 -76.02 56.07
C GLN A 229 -7.90 -77.02 56.67
N LYS A 230 -9.08 -77.21 56.05
CA LYS A 230 -10.10 -78.18 56.49
C LYS A 230 -9.65 -79.64 56.36
N ARG A 231 -8.78 -79.93 55.40
CA ARG A 231 -8.20 -81.27 55.20
C ARG A 231 -7.39 -81.70 56.44
N GLY A 232 -6.88 -80.78 57.26
CA GLY A 232 -6.18 -81.12 58.50
C GLY A 232 -5.05 -82.12 58.23
N LEU A 233 -5.09 -83.28 58.89
CA LEU A 233 -4.12 -84.36 58.68
C LEU A 233 -4.38 -85.19 57.41
N LEU A 234 -5.58 -85.13 56.80
CA LEU A 234 -6.03 -85.95 55.65
C LEU A 234 -5.25 -85.72 54.34
N GLY A 235 -4.09 -85.08 54.38
CA GLY A 235 -3.15 -84.98 53.27
C GLY A 235 -1.69 -85.16 53.64
N ASN A 236 -1.37 -85.37 54.91
CA ASN A 236 -0.03 -85.69 55.38
C ASN A 236 -0.03 -87.11 55.91
N GLU A 237 0.21 -88.07 55.01
CA GLU A 237 0.19 -89.51 55.29
C GLU A 237 1.16 -89.90 56.41
N ILE A 238 2.31 -89.24 56.49
CA ILE A 238 3.32 -89.47 57.54
C ILE A 238 2.75 -89.16 58.93
N LEU A 239 2.12 -87.99 59.07
CA LEU A 239 1.59 -87.53 60.35
C LEU A 239 0.34 -88.34 60.78
N LEU A 240 -0.42 -88.86 59.80
CA LEU A 240 -1.52 -89.81 60.04
C LEU A 240 -1.01 -91.14 60.60
N ARG A 241 -0.01 -91.74 59.94
CA ARG A 241 0.61 -92.99 60.41
C ARG A 241 1.22 -92.84 61.79
N ASP A 242 1.94 -91.74 62.03
CA ASP A 242 2.48 -91.45 63.36
C ASP A 242 1.37 -91.35 64.40
N PHE A 243 0.24 -90.71 64.08
CA PHE A 243 -0.90 -90.61 64.99
C PHE A 243 -1.53 -91.97 65.27
N GLU A 244 -1.73 -92.80 64.25
CA GLU A 244 -2.20 -94.18 64.39
C GLU A 244 -1.27 -94.98 65.32
N GLU A 245 0.04 -94.94 65.08
CA GLU A 245 1.03 -95.59 65.95
C GLU A 245 0.97 -95.07 67.39
N LYS A 246 0.80 -93.75 67.59
CA LYS A 246 0.65 -93.19 68.94
C LYS A 246 -0.63 -93.66 69.62
N VAL A 247 -1.76 -93.73 68.91
CA VAL A 247 -3.01 -94.27 69.45
C VAL A 247 -2.82 -95.72 69.86
N ASP A 248 -2.22 -96.55 69.01
CA ASP A 248 -1.92 -97.94 69.31
C ASP A 248 -1.02 -98.07 70.55
N THR A 249 0.01 -97.22 70.67
CA THR A 249 0.88 -97.22 71.85
C THR A 249 0.14 -96.81 73.13
N VAL A 250 -0.79 -95.85 73.05
CA VAL A 250 -1.62 -95.41 74.19
C VAL A 250 -2.59 -96.51 74.61
N GLU A 251 -3.19 -97.22 73.66
CA GLU A 251 -4.04 -98.38 73.97
C GLU A 251 -3.25 -99.47 74.68
N LEU A 252 -2.06 -99.78 74.19
CA LEU A 252 -1.18 -100.77 74.81
C LEU A 252 -0.80 -100.36 76.24
N LEU A 253 -0.43 -99.09 76.45
CA LEU A 253 -0.11 -98.55 77.76
C LEU A 253 -1.32 -98.56 78.70
N SER A 254 -2.53 -98.26 78.20
CA SER A 254 -3.76 -98.31 78.98
C SER A 254 -4.11 -99.73 79.41
N ARG A 255 -3.95 -100.71 78.51
CA ARG A 255 -4.11 -102.14 78.86
C ARG A 255 -3.10 -102.55 79.93
N ARG A 256 -1.82 -102.14 79.80
CA ARG A 256 -0.80 -102.37 80.84
C ARG A 256 -1.18 -101.72 82.17
N LEU A 257 -1.64 -100.48 82.16
CA LEU A 257 -2.09 -99.78 83.36
C LEU A 257 -3.23 -100.54 84.04
N GLU A 258 -4.18 -101.05 83.27
CA GLU A 258 -5.29 -101.84 83.80
C GLU A 258 -4.82 -103.17 84.40
N THR A 259 -3.91 -103.89 83.72
CA THR A 259 -3.29 -105.10 84.30
C THR A 259 -2.53 -104.81 85.60
N LEU A 260 -1.88 -103.64 85.69
CA LEU A 260 -1.14 -103.20 86.86
C LEU A 260 -2.08 -102.80 88.00
N LYS A 261 -3.23 -102.17 87.69
CA LYS A 261 -4.30 -101.93 88.67
C LYS A 261 -4.89 -103.25 89.19
N CYS A 262 -5.14 -104.23 88.32
CA CYS A 262 -5.58 -105.56 88.74
C CYS A 262 -4.55 -106.25 89.63
N HIS A 263 -3.26 -106.16 89.30
CA HIS A 263 -2.17 -106.66 90.15
C HIS A 263 -2.05 -105.91 91.47
N HIS A 264 -2.24 -104.60 91.48
CA HIS A 264 -2.23 -103.82 92.71
C HIS A 264 -3.45 -104.16 93.59
N ALA A 265 -4.62 -104.36 93.01
CA ALA A 265 -5.81 -104.85 93.71
C ALA A 265 -5.59 -106.26 94.28
N SER A 266 -4.94 -107.17 93.55
CA SER A 266 -4.57 -108.49 94.07
C SER A 266 -3.54 -108.40 95.18
N LEU A 267 -2.55 -107.50 95.07
CA LEU A 267 -1.57 -107.26 96.13
C LEU A 267 -2.21 -106.67 97.38
N ILE A 268 -3.14 -105.71 97.25
CA ILE A 268 -3.93 -105.19 98.38
C ILE A 268 -4.74 -106.31 99.05
N LEU A 269 -5.33 -107.23 98.27
CA LEU A 269 -6.02 -108.40 98.81
C LEU A 269 -5.05 -109.32 99.57
N THR A 270 -3.85 -109.58 99.04
CA THR A 270 -2.83 -110.36 99.75
C THR A 270 -2.29 -109.66 101.00
N CYS A 271 -2.09 -108.34 100.98
CA CYS A 271 -1.70 -107.54 102.14
C CYS A 271 -2.80 -107.52 103.20
N ARG A 272 -4.08 -107.48 102.82
CA ARG A 272 -5.22 -107.69 103.76
C ARG A 272 -5.22 -109.11 104.34
N GLY A 273 -4.86 -110.11 103.55
CA GLY A 273 -4.66 -111.50 104.03
C GLY A 273 -3.51 -111.63 105.03
N ILE A 274 -2.39 -110.96 104.79
CA ILE A 274 -1.24 -110.92 105.70
C ILE A 274 -1.56 -110.09 106.96
N GLN A 275 -2.30 -108.98 106.84
CA GLN A 275 -2.81 -108.22 108.00
C GLN A 275 -3.78 -109.03 108.87
N LYS A 276 -4.61 -109.91 108.28
CA LYS A 276 -5.42 -110.88 109.05
C LYS A 276 -4.54 -111.90 109.78
N LYS A 277 -3.50 -112.45 109.12
CA LYS A 277 -2.53 -113.36 109.76
C LYS A 277 -1.70 -112.69 110.87
N ILE A 278 -1.38 -111.40 110.74
CA ILE A 278 -0.71 -110.60 111.79
C ILE A 278 -1.66 -110.31 112.96
N LYS A 279 -2.96 -110.08 112.71
CA LYS A 279 -3.97 -109.95 113.78
C LYS A 279 -4.19 -111.27 114.53
N GLU A 280 -4.19 -112.40 113.82
CA GLU A 280 -4.28 -113.74 114.42
C GLU A 280 -3.02 -114.12 115.23
N ALA A 281 -1.83 -113.67 114.81
CA ALA A 281 -0.58 -113.87 115.56
C ALA A 281 -0.46 -112.95 116.80
N ASN A 282 -1.06 -111.75 116.77
CA ASN A 282 -1.08 -110.84 117.93
C ASN A 282 -2.14 -111.21 118.98
N SER A 283 -3.16 -112.00 118.63
CA SER A 283 -4.08 -112.62 119.61
C SER A 283 -3.49 -113.84 120.33
N SER A 284 -2.33 -114.35 119.90
CA SER A 284 -1.64 -115.50 120.50
C SER A 284 -0.40 -115.15 121.35
N PHE A 285 -0.14 -113.86 121.63
CA PHE A 285 1.04 -113.41 122.40
C PHE A 285 0.70 -112.51 123.62
N LEU A 286 -0.57 -112.43 124.02
CA LEU A 286 -1.03 -111.89 125.31
C LEU A 286 -2.05 -112.84 125.96
N ALA A 287 -1.56 -114.05 126.26
CA ALA A 287 -2.00 -114.90 127.35
C ALA A 287 -0.75 -115.25 128.17
#